data_AF-A0A8H4KS02-F1
#
_entry.id   AF-A0A8H4KS02-F1
#
_cell.length_a   1.000
_cell.length_b   1.000
_cell.length_c   1.000
_cell.angle_alpha   90.00
_cell.angle_beta   90.00
_cell.angle_gamma   90.00
#
_symmetry.space_group_name_H-M   'P 1'
#
loop_
_entity.id
_entity.type
_entity.pdbx_description
1 polymer ?
#
loop_
_entity_poly.entity_id
_entity_poly.type
_entity_poly.pdbx_seq_one_letter_code
_entity_poly.pdbx_strand_id
1 'polypeptide(L)' 'MAEDAEIIRQEIFGPVAVINRFESEEEVIKLANDTHYGLMAGIFAQDITRAMRVSTELDSGMVGIDAVSTVFW' A
#
# COMPACT_ATOMS: atom_id res chain seq x y z
N MET A 1 -10.76 -2.78 -10.73
CA MET A 1 -11.06 -1.49 -11.40
C MET A 1 -10.06 -1.32 -12.54
N ALA A 2 -10.24 -0.36 -13.44
CA ALA A 2 -9.18 -0.07 -14.40
C ALA A 2 -7.98 0.52 -13.63
N GLU A 3 -6.78 -0.05 -13.76
CA GLU A 3 -5.56 0.33 -13.01
C GLU A 3 -5.09 1.77 -13.29
N ASP A 4 -5.62 2.37 -14.36
CA ASP A 4 -5.40 3.74 -14.83
C ASP A 4 -6.50 4.72 -14.41
N ALA A 5 -7.51 4.26 -13.64
CA ALA A 5 -8.54 5.15 -13.12
C ALA A 5 -7.93 6.25 -12.23
N GLU A 6 -8.37 7.50 -12.42
CA GLU A 6 -7.89 8.68 -11.71
C GLU A 6 -7.87 8.49 -10.18
N ILE A 7 -8.92 7.85 -9.65
CA ILE A 7 -9.09 7.58 -8.21
C ILE A 7 -8.01 6.66 -7.61
N ILE A 8 -7.30 5.88 -8.45
CA ILE A 8 -6.19 5.02 -8.02
C ILE A 8 -4.88 5.80 -8.00
N ARG A 9 -4.76 6.83 -8.84
CA ARG A 9 -3.51 7.58 -9.06
C ARG A 9 -3.39 8.85 -8.22
N GLN A 10 -4.50 9.39 -7.72
CA GLN A 10 -4.53 10.66 -6.99
C GLN A 10 -5.07 10.51 -5.57
N GLU A 11 -4.51 11.27 -4.64
CA GLU A 11 -4.98 11.34 -3.25
C GLU A 11 -6.31 12.09 -3.18
N ILE A 12 -7.34 11.42 -2.66
CA ILE A 12 -8.72 11.94 -2.60
C ILE A 12 -8.91 12.97 -1.47
N PHE A 13 -8.12 12.87 -0.39
CA PHE A 13 -8.25 13.71 0.83
C PHE A 13 -9.69 13.80 1.39
N GLY A 14 -10.48 12.75 1.20
CA GLY A 14 -11.87 12.63 1.66
C GLY A 14 -12.15 11.23 2.24
N PRO A 15 -13.34 11.01 2.83
CA PRO A 15 -13.69 9.75 3.48
C PRO A 15 -14.05 8.66 2.45
N VAL A 16 -13.07 8.25 1.65
CA VAL A 16 -13.22 7.28 0.56
C VAL A 16 -12.21 6.15 0.72
N ALA A 17 -12.69 4.91 0.60
CA ALA A 17 -11.84 3.72 0.59
C ALA A 17 -11.89 3.07 -0.80
N VAL A 18 -10.72 2.85 -1.40
CA VAL A 18 -10.56 2.14 -2.67
C VAL A 18 -10.09 0.73 -2.39
N ILE A 19 -10.80 -0.27 -2.91
CA ILE A 19 -10.50 -1.69 -2.67
C ILE A 19 -10.16 -2.36 -4.00
N ASN A 20 -8.93 -2.83 -4.12
CA ASN A 20 -8.43 -3.60 -5.25
C ASN A 20 -8.13 -5.05 -4.83
N ARG A 21 -8.30 -5.98 -5.78
CA ARG A 21 -7.93 -7.39 -5.60
C ARG A 21 -6.56 -7.61 -6.22
N PHE A 22 -5.82 -8.55 -5.65
CA PHE A 22 -4.56 -9.06 -6.16
C PHE A 22 -4.52 -10.56 -5.84
N GLU A 23 -3.70 -11.32 -6.57
CA GLU A 23 -3.56 -12.76 -6.42
C GLU A 23 -2.17 -13.16 -5.92
N SER A 24 -1.13 -12.38 -6.21
CA SER A 24 0.25 -12.69 -5.82
C SER A 24 0.93 -11.57 -5.01
N GLU A 25 2.03 -11.93 -4.34
CA GLU A 25 2.86 -10.99 -3.59
C GLU A 25 3.60 -10.03 -4.54
N GLU A 26 4.13 -10.55 -5.63
CA GLU A 26 4.83 -9.78 -6.66
C GLU A 26 3.89 -8.78 -7.35
N GLU A 27 2.65 -9.20 -7.62
CA GLU A 27 1.62 -8.34 -8.18
C GLU A 27 1.31 -7.17 -7.26
N VAL A 28 1.05 -7.43 -5.97
CA VAL A 28 0.69 -6.36 -5.03
C VAL A 28 1.85 -5.41 -4.75
N ILE A 29 3.09 -5.90 -4.71
CA ILE A 29 4.28 -5.04 -4.59
C ILE A 29 4.38 -4.11 -5.80
N LYS A 30 4.24 -4.67 -7.01
CA LYS A 30 4.27 -3.86 -8.25
C LYS A 30 3.16 -2.80 -8.25
N LEU A 31 1.94 -3.17 -7.88
CA LEU A 31 0.82 -2.24 -7.82
C LEU A 31 1.00 -1.17 -6.74
N ALA A 32 1.53 -1.53 -5.58
CA ALA A 32 1.78 -0.59 -4.48
C ALA A 32 2.86 0.44 -4.82
N ASN A 33 3.91 0.02 -5.56
CA ASN A 33 5.00 0.91 -5.97
C ASN A 33 4.70 1.68 -7.28
N ASP A 34 3.61 1.36 -8.01
CA ASP A 34 3.20 2.07 -9.23
C ASP A 34 2.49 3.40 -8.91
N THR A 35 3.23 4.28 -8.24
CA THR A 35 2.76 5.60 -7.79
C THR A 35 3.91 6.60 -7.85
N HIS A 36 3.58 7.89 -7.97
CA HIS A 36 4.56 8.97 -7.85
C HIS A 36 4.82 9.39 -6.39
N TYR A 37 4.05 8.83 -5.46
CA TYR A 37 4.14 9.09 -4.02
C TYR A 37 4.92 7.97 -3.31
N GLY A 38 5.09 8.10 -1.98
CA GLY A 38 5.83 7.10 -1.19
C GLY A 38 5.96 7.47 0.28
N LEU A 39 4.89 8.02 0.89
CA LEU A 39 4.95 8.50 2.28
C LEU A 39 4.80 7.37 3.29
N MET A 40 3.70 6.61 3.19
CA MET A 40 3.37 5.54 4.12
C MET A 40 2.69 4.38 3.40
N ALA A 41 3.06 3.16 3.77
CA ALA A 41 2.37 1.94 3.41
C ALA A 41 2.03 1.11 4.66
N GLY A 42 0.99 0.28 4.56
CA GLY A 42 0.55 -0.61 5.63
C GLY A 42 0.40 -2.04 5.13
N ILE A 43 0.91 -2.99 5.90
CA ILE A 43 0.81 -4.42 5.61
C ILE A 43 0.07 -5.08 6.77
N PHE A 44 -0.96 -5.86 6.45
CA PHE A 44 -1.68 -6.69 7.40
C PHE A 44 -1.58 -8.14 6.96
N ALA A 45 -0.89 -8.96 7.74
CA ALA A 45 -0.68 -10.36 7.43
C ALA A 45 -0.40 -11.18 8.70
N GLN A 46 -0.91 -12.41 8.76
CA GLN A 46 -0.67 -13.29 9.92
C GLN A 46 0.77 -13.84 9.97
N ASP A 47 1.42 -13.98 8.81
CA ASP A 47 2.81 -14.41 8.71
C ASP A 47 3.74 -13.20 8.76
N ILE A 48 4.40 -13.02 9.90
CA ILE A 48 5.35 -11.93 10.13
C ILE A 48 6.57 -12.00 9.20
N THR A 49 7.00 -13.19 8.80
CA THR A 49 8.16 -13.34 7.89
C THR A 49 7.79 -12.83 6.51
N ARG A 50 6.58 -13.15 6.06
CA ARG A 50 6.01 -12.60 4.83
C ARG A 50 5.84 -11.09 4.93
N ALA A 51 5.25 -10.58 6.01
CA ALA A 51 5.05 -9.15 6.20
C ALA A 51 6.37 -8.37 6.16
N MET A 52 7.41 -8.89 6.84
CA MET A 52 8.74 -8.30 6.84
C MET A 52 9.37 -8.31 5.45
N ARG A 53 9.30 -9.42 4.70
CA ARG A 53 9.82 -9.49 3.33
C ARG A 53 9.11 -8.50 2.40
N VAL A 54 7.79 -8.44 2.45
CA VAL A 54 7.04 -7.48 1.62
C VAL A 54 7.39 -6.05 2.01
N SER A 55 7.55 -5.76 3.31
CA SER A 55 7.87 -4.41 3.79
C SER A 55 9.18 -3.85 3.23
N THR A 56 10.17 -4.70 2.95
CA THR A 56 11.47 -4.26 2.41
C THR A 56 11.42 -3.94 0.92
N GLU A 57 10.40 -4.41 0.22
CA GLU A 57 10.23 -4.21 -1.22
C GLU A 57 9.31 -3.03 -1.57
N LEU A 58 8.69 -2.40 -0.57
CA LEU A 58 7.81 -1.24 -0.78
C LEU A 58 8.60 0.06 -0.86
N ASP A 59 8.35 0.84 -1.90
CA ASP A 59 8.95 2.15 -2.13
C ASP A 59 8.23 3.23 -1.29
N SER A 60 8.41 3.16 0.03
CA SER A 60 7.77 4.06 1.00
C SER A 60 8.71 4.47 2.12
N GLY A 61 8.63 5.73 2.58
CA GLY A 61 9.43 6.25 3.69
C GLY A 61 9.08 5.61 5.05
N MET A 62 7.86 5.09 5.20
CA MET A 62 7.42 4.35 6.38
C MET A 62 6.55 3.16 5.97
N VAL A 63 6.77 2.00 6.60
CA VAL A 63 5.92 0.82 6.45
C VAL A 63 5.48 0.32 7.82
N GLY A 64 4.17 0.26 8.04
CA GLY A 64 3.57 -0.31 9.26
C GLY A 64 3.15 -1.76 9.04
N ILE A 65 3.50 -2.65 9.97
CA ILE A 65 3.03 -4.05 9.97
C ILE A 65 1.99 -4.19 11.09
N ASP A 66 0.80 -4.67 10.72
CA ASP A 66 -0.39 -4.83 11.58
C ASP A 66 -0.81 -3.55 12.32
N ALA A 67 -0.34 -2.41 11.84
CA ALA A 67 -0.62 -1.09 12.39
C ALA A 67 -0.62 -0.05 11.28
N VAL A 68 -1.43 0.99 11.44
CA VAL A 68 -1.42 2.20 10.64
C VAL A 68 -1.09 3.37 11.55
N SER A 69 -0.26 4.31 11.09
CA SER A 69 -0.04 5.52 11.86
C SER A 69 -1.34 6.31 11.95
N THR A 70 -1.72 6.69 13.16
CA THR A 70 -2.84 7.61 13.42
C THR A 70 -2.39 9.06 13.39
N VAL A 71 -1.10 9.29 13.15
CA VAL A 71 -0.42 10.58 13.29
C VAL A 71 0.45 10.81 12.05
N PHE A 72 -0.02 11.70 11.18
CA PHE A 72 0.75 12.24 10.05
C PHE A 72 0.74 13.76 10.18
N TRP A 73 1.49 14.27 11.15
CA TRP A 73 1.70 15.70 11.36
C TRP A 73 3.08 15.96 11.95
#